data_AF-A0A4Q5XXF0-F1
#
_entry.id   AF-A0A4Q5XXF0-F1
#
_cell.length_a   1.000
_cell.length_b   1.000
_cell.length_c   1.000
_cell.angle_alpha   90.00
_cell.angle_beta   90.00
_cell.angle_gamma   90.00
#
_symmetry.space_group_name_H-M   'P 1'
#
loop_
_entity.id
_entity.type
_entity.pdbx_description
1 polymer ?
#
loop_
_entity_poly.entity_id
_entity_poly.type
_entity_poly.pdbx_seq_one_letter_code
_entity_poly.pdbx_strand_id
1 'polypeptide(L)'
;MTSGDGSGTSGGKGGTSGWRALRRGGWRIEWPAILFIAVVASVVAIINATSAIMEGETGGPPIDARASWLYEISSVVMVVVLSPIAGWMVWKVPPPIEASTRMWARAALLHLAAACVFSVLHIAGMVALRKLGYAAAGSTYVFAYDGDLVLPFVYEWRKDVLTYASNATWFWVFGFWQAQKAAQALVAPSDTPAQDQRIEIRDGGRVT
;
A
#
# COMPACT_ATOMS: atom_id res chain seq x y z
N MET A 1 33.22 41.71 -20.96
CA MET A 1 32.25 41.92 -19.88
C MET A 1 31.18 40.86 -20.01
N THR A 2 31.08 39.98 -19.02
CA THR A 2 30.16 38.83 -18.94
C THR A 2 28.84 39.25 -18.32
N SER A 3 27.71 38.79 -18.87
CA SER A 3 26.39 38.59 -18.21
C SER A 3 25.49 37.91 -19.27
N GLY A 4 24.86 36.76 -19.11
CA GLY A 4 24.59 35.95 -17.93
C GLY A 4 23.11 35.97 -17.58
N ASP A 5 22.22 35.49 -18.47
CA ASP A 5 20.79 35.36 -18.17
C ASP A 5 20.43 33.89 -17.92
N GLY A 6 20.15 33.62 -16.64
CA GLY A 6 19.97 32.29 -16.08
C GLY A 6 18.64 31.65 -16.46
N SER A 7 18.74 30.37 -16.83
CA SER A 7 17.63 29.43 -16.87
C SER A 7 17.19 29.09 -15.43
N GLY A 8 16.25 29.88 -14.91
CA GLY A 8 15.58 29.56 -13.65
C GLY A 8 14.51 28.48 -13.84
N THR A 9 14.87 27.20 -13.73
CA THR A 9 13.88 26.11 -13.61
C THR A 9 13.36 26.06 -12.17
N SER A 10 12.13 26.53 -11.94
CA SER A 10 11.47 26.43 -10.64
C SER A 10 10.93 25.01 -10.37
N GLY A 11 11.82 24.02 -10.35
CA GLY A 11 11.47 22.60 -10.17
C GLY A 11 11.10 22.16 -8.74
N GLY A 12 10.72 23.08 -7.83
CA GLY A 12 10.87 22.82 -6.39
C GLY A 12 9.62 22.52 -5.55
N LYS A 13 8.39 22.80 -6.00
CA LYS A 13 7.21 22.80 -5.08
C LYS A 13 5.97 22.06 -5.56
N GLY A 14 5.96 21.52 -6.77
CA GLY A 14 4.77 20.89 -7.37
C GLY A 14 4.42 19.49 -6.84
N GLY A 15 5.41 18.72 -6.35
CA GLY A 15 5.20 17.31 -6.01
C GLY A 15 4.38 17.06 -4.73
N THR A 16 4.43 17.97 -3.75
CA THR A 16 3.82 17.77 -2.41
C THR A 16 2.51 18.53 -2.20
N SER A 17 2.19 19.49 -3.07
CA SER A 17 0.89 20.18 -3.09
C SER A 17 -0.22 19.24 -3.56
N GLY A 18 0.06 18.36 -4.52
CA GLY A 18 -0.88 17.34 -5.01
C GLY A 18 -1.36 16.39 -3.91
N TRP A 19 -0.46 15.95 -3.02
CA TRP A 19 -0.83 15.08 -1.90
C TRP A 19 -1.76 15.77 -0.89
N ARG A 20 -1.52 17.05 -0.60
CA ARG A 20 -2.40 17.86 0.25
C ARG A 20 -3.75 18.13 -0.41
N ALA A 21 -3.79 18.27 -1.74
CA ALA A 21 -5.03 18.41 -2.49
C ALA A 21 -5.89 17.14 -2.46
N LEU A 22 -5.28 15.96 -2.61
CA LEU A 22 -5.96 14.65 -2.48
C LEU A 22 -6.54 14.44 -1.07
N ARG A 23 -5.89 14.97 -0.02
CA ARG A 23 -6.36 14.86 1.38
C ARG A 23 -7.65 15.64 1.69
N ARG A 24 -8.05 16.61 0.84
CA ARG A 24 -9.31 17.36 1.04
C ARG A 24 -10.54 16.52 0.67
N GLY A 25 -10.38 15.52 -0.19
CA GLY A 25 -11.35 14.43 -0.33
C GLY A 25 -11.15 13.43 0.81
N GLY A 26 -12.24 12.92 1.39
CA GLY A 26 -12.15 11.85 2.38
C GLY A 26 -11.40 10.62 1.84
N TRP A 27 -10.93 9.74 2.74
CA TRP A 27 -10.27 8.50 2.33
C TRP A 27 -11.18 7.62 1.48
N ARG A 28 -10.63 7.04 0.41
CA ARG A 28 -11.32 6.13 -0.52
C ARG A 28 -10.53 4.84 -0.65
N ILE A 29 -11.24 3.75 -0.94
CA ILE A 29 -10.63 2.46 -1.21
C ILE A 29 -9.98 2.51 -2.59
N GLU A 30 -8.66 2.35 -2.62
CA GLU A 30 -7.84 2.35 -3.83
C GLU A 30 -7.77 0.92 -4.41
N TRP A 31 -8.83 0.49 -5.12
CA TRP A 31 -8.92 -0.85 -5.70
C TRP A 31 -7.71 -1.29 -6.54
N PRO A 32 -7.09 -0.42 -7.38
CA PRO A 32 -5.89 -0.82 -8.13
C PRO A 32 -4.70 -1.17 -7.22
N ALA A 33 -4.53 -0.45 -6.11
CA ALA A 33 -3.48 -0.74 -5.15
C ALA A 33 -3.73 -2.07 -4.42
N ILE A 34 -4.99 -2.35 -4.06
CA ILE A 34 -5.39 -3.62 -3.43
C ILE A 34 -5.22 -4.78 -4.41
N LEU A 35 -5.60 -4.61 -5.67
CA LEU A 35 -5.42 -5.63 -6.71
C LEU A 35 -3.94 -5.97 -6.90
N PHE A 36 -3.07 -4.96 -6.90
CA PHE A 36 -1.62 -5.19 -6.95
C PHE A 36 -1.14 -6.02 -5.75
N ILE A 37 -1.56 -5.66 -4.54
CA ILE A 37 -1.24 -6.44 -3.32
C ILE A 37 -1.74 -7.87 -3.45
N ALA A 38 -2.97 -8.07 -3.93
CA ALA A 38 -3.56 -9.40 -4.11
C ALA A 38 -2.76 -10.26 -5.10
N VAL A 39 -2.34 -9.70 -6.23
CA VAL A 39 -1.53 -10.40 -7.23
C VAL A 39 -0.16 -10.76 -6.66
N VAL A 40 0.54 -9.80 -6.05
CA VAL A 40 1.87 -10.05 -5.47
C VAL A 40 1.80 -11.09 -4.34
N ALA A 41 0.83 -10.95 -3.43
CA ALA A 41 0.62 -11.91 -2.35
C ALA A 41 0.29 -13.30 -2.88
N SER A 42 -0.50 -13.40 -3.95
CA SER A 42 -0.82 -14.69 -4.58
C SER A 42 0.42 -15.34 -5.21
N VAL A 43 1.29 -14.57 -5.86
CA VAL A 43 2.55 -15.08 -6.41
C VAL A 43 3.46 -15.58 -5.29
N VAL A 44 3.61 -14.82 -4.21
CA VAL A 44 4.39 -15.22 -3.03
C VAL A 44 3.81 -16.50 -2.41
N ALA A 45 2.50 -16.58 -2.27
CA ALA A 45 1.79 -17.76 -1.76
C ALA A 45 2.03 -19.02 -2.61
N ILE A 46 2.02 -18.89 -3.94
CA ILE A 46 2.33 -20.00 -4.85
C ILE A 46 3.77 -20.48 -4.62
N ILE A 47 4.72 -19.54 -4.56
CA ILE A 47 6.13 -19.87 -4.31
C ILE A 47 6.27 -20.60 -2.97
N ASN A 48 5.76 -20.03 -1.88
CA ASN A 48 5.83 -20.62 -0.55
C ASN A 48 5.17 -22.01 -0.47
N ALA A 49 3.98 -22.16 -1.06
CA ALA A 49 3.26 -23.43 -1.04
C ALA A 49 4.05 -24.52 -1.76
N THR A 50 4.56 -24.22 -2.95
CA THR A 50 5.36 -25.16 -3.74
C THR A 50 6.70 -25.48 -3.07
N SER A 51 7.38 -24.49 -2.49
CA SER A 51 8.62 -24.69 -1.72
C SER A 51 8.40 -25.64 -0.55
N ALA A 52 7.35 -25.44 0.26
CA ALA A 52 7.06 -26.31 1.39
C ALA A 52 6.77 -27.76 0.96
N ILE A 53 6.04 -27.94 -0.15
CA ILE A 53 5.76 -29.28 -0.71
C ILE A 53 7.06 -29.94 -1.18
N MET A 54 7.89 -29.23 -1.95
CA MET A 54 9.17 -29.76 -2.44
C MET A 54 10.15 -30.09 -1.31
N GLU A 55 10.21 -29.25 -0.27
CA GLU A 55 11.05 -29.52 0.91
C GLU A 55 10.60 -30.79 1.63
N GLY A 56 9.30 -31.01 1.77
CA GLY A 56 8.75 -32.25 2.34
C GLY A 56 9.10 -33.51 1.53
N GLU A 57 9.26 -33.38 0.21
CA GLU A 57 9.66 -34.50 -0.68
C GLU A 57 11.18 -34.73 -0.73
N THR A 58 11.98 -33.72 -0.37
CA THR A 58 13.46 -33.74 -0.52
C THR A 58 14.21 -33.95 0.79
N GLY A 59 13.52 -34.43 1.83
CA GLY A 59 14.10 -34.82 3.12
C GLY A 59 13.86 -33.82 4.26
N GLY A 60 13.07 -32.77 4.02
CA GLY A 60 12.52 -31.91 5.06
C GLY A 60 11.33 -32.56 5.79
N PRO A 61 10.76 -31.87 6.79
CA PRO A 61 9.55 -32.33 7.48
C PRO A 61 8.40 -32.50 6.48
N PRO A 62 7.74 -33.67 6.42
CA PRO A 62 6.66 -33.90 5.48
C PRO A 62 5.48 -32.98 5.77
N ILE A 63 4.87 -32.42 4.73
CA ILE A 63 3.66 -31.60 4.80
C ILE A 63 2.63 -32.11 3.79
N ASP A 64 1.36 -32.15 4.19
CA ASP A 64 0.28 -32.38 3.24
C ASP A 64 0.17 -31.16 2.30
N ALA A 65 0.23 -31.38 0.99
CA ALA A 65 0.07 -30.34 -0.02
C ALA A 65 -1.21 -29.53 0.17
N ARG A 66 -2.31 -30.16 0.61
CA ARG A 66 -3.59 -29.46 0.88
C ARG A 66 -3.45 -28.50 2.06
N ALA A 67 -2.72 -28.90 3.10
CA ALA A 67 -2.43 -28.04 4.25
C ALA A 67 -1.55 -26.85 3.84
N SER A 68 -0.52 -27.10 3.03
CA SER A 68 0.36 -26.05 2.48
C SER A 68 -0.45 -24.98 1.73
N TRP A 69 -1.32 -25.40 0.80
CA TRP A 69 -2.20 -24.47 0.08
C TRP A 69 -3.19 -23.75 0.99
N LEU A 70 -3.82 -24.44 1.94
CA LEU A 70 -4.74 -23.82 2.90
C LEU A 70 -4.04 -22.72 3.72
N TYR A 71 -2.80 -22.96 4.15
CA TYR A 71 -2.02 -21.99 4.91
C TYR A 71 -1.74 -20.72 4.12
N GLU A 72 -1.29 -20.86 2.87
CA GLU A 72 -0.97 -19.72 2.02
C GLU A 72 -2.23 -18.98 1.54
N ILE A 73 -3.29 -19.68 1.14
CA ILE A 73 -4.56 -19.05 0.74
C ILE A 73 -5.17 -18.27 1.92
N SER A 74 -5.19 -18.86 3.12
CA SER A 74 -5.71 -18.16 4.31
C SER A 74 -4.93 -16.88 4.61
N SER A 75 -3.61 -16.87 4.38
CA SER A 75 -2.76 -15.68 4.50
C SER A 75 -3.14 -14.63 3.45
N VAL A 76 -3.17 -14.99 2.16
CA VAL A 76 -3.51 -14.05 1.07
C VAL A 76 -4.87 -13.40 1.29
N VAL A 77 -5.89 -14.18 1.67
CA VAL A 77 -7.23 -13.66 1.97
C VAL A 77 -7.15 -12.60 3.06
N MET A 78 -6.46 -12.88 4.16
CA MET A 78 -6.37 -11.94 5.28
C MET A 78 -5.52 -10.71 4.93
N VAL A 79 -4.43 -10.86 4.18
CA VAL A 79 -3.61 -9.73 3.69
C VAL A 79 -4.46 -8.80 2.82
N VAL A 80 -5.23 -9.34 1.87
CA VAL A 80 -6.08 -8.53 0.98
C VAL A 80 -7.18 -7.82 1.76
N VAL A 81 -7.90 -8.56 2.62
CA VAL A 81 -9.00 -8.01 3.44
C VAL A 81 -8.52 -6.91 4.38
N LEU A 82 -7.34 -7.06 4.99
CA LEU A 82 -6.79 -6.10 5.94
C LEU A 82 -5.96 -4.98 5.28
N SER A 83 -5.57 -5.13 4.01
CA SER A 83 -4.80 -4.11 3.27
C SER A 83 -5.40 -2.69 3.30
N PRO A 84 -6.74 -2.48 3.30
CA PRO A 84 -7.30 -1.13 3.39
C PRO A 84 -6.92 -0.42 4.70
N ILE A 85 -6.66 -1.15 5.79
CA ILE A 85 -6.21 -0.56 7.05
C ILE A 85 -4.85 0.14 6.86
N ALA A 86 -3.93 -0.48 6.12
CA ALA A 86 -2.63 0.12 5.82
C ALA A 86 -2.80 1.38 4.95
N GLY A 87 -3.66 1.33 3.93
CA GLY A 87 -3.97 2.49 3.09
C GLY A 87 -4.59 3.65 3.88
N TRP A 88 -5.54 3.35 4.77
CA TRP A 88 -6.15 4.34 5.66
C TRP A 88 -5.12 4.95 6.61
N MET A 89 -4.23 4.13 7.18
CA MET A 89 -3.17 4.61 8.08
C MET A 89 -2.19 5.52 7.36
N VAL A 90 -1.79 5.19 6.14
CA VAL A 90 -0.93 6.07 5.31
C VAL A 90 -1.62 7.39 4.99
N TRP A 91 -2.94 7.38 4.74
CA TRP A 91 -3.70 8.61 4.54
C TRP A 91 -3.81 9.45 5.82
N LYS A 92 -4.05 8.80 6.97
CA LYS A 92 -4.24 9.46 8.27
C LYS A 92 -2.93 9.96 8.87
N VAL A 93 -1.86 9.18 8.74
CA VAL A 93 -0.52 9.41 9.28
C VAL A 93 0.49 9.35 8.12
N PRO A 94 0.47 10.31 7.18
CA PRO A 94 1.38 10.30 6.05
C PRO A 94 2.83 10.53 6.50
N PRO A 95 3.82 10.07 5.71
CA PRO A 95 5.22 10.36 5.96
C PRO A 95 5.46 11.87 6.17
N PRO A 96 6.14 12.27 7.25
CA PRO A 96 6.43 13.68 7.52
C PRO A 96 7.25 14.31 6.38
N ILE A 97 6.87 15.52 5.97
CA ILE A 97 7.57 16.28 4.92
C ILE A 97 8.85 16.92 5.49
N GLU A 98 8.81 17.35 6.75
CA GLU A 98 9.94 17.97 7.43
C GLU A 98 10.79 16.92 8.14
N ALA A 99 12.11 17.08 8.06
CA ALA A 99 13.10 16.16 8.61
C ALA A 99 13.28 16.28 10.13
N SER A 100 12.19 16.47 10.89
CA SER A 100 12.28 16.42 12.36
C SER A 100 12.21 14.97 12.83
N THR A 101 13.24 14.52 13.54
CA THR A 101 13.33 13.16 14.10
C THR A 101 12.10 12.80 14.94
N ARG A 102 11.56 13.78 15.67
CA ARG A 102 10.38 13.60 16.53
C ARG A 102 9.11 13.28 15.74
N MET A 103 8.89 13.89 14.57
CA MET A 103 7.71 13.60 13.75
C MET A 103 7.82 12.21 13.12
N TRP A 104 8.99 11.84 12.61
CA TRP A 104 9.26 10.51 12.09
C TRP A 104 9.10 9.42 13.16
N ALA A 105 9.62 9.64 14.36
CA ALA A 105 9.45 8.70 15.48
C ALA A 105 7.97 8.51 15.85
N ARG A 106 7.17 9.58 15.87
CA ARG A 106 5.73 9.50 16.12
C ARG A 106 4.99 8.74 15.01
N ALA A 107 5.29 9.02 13.75
CA ALA A 107 4.69 8.30 12.62
C ALA A 107 5.06 6.81 12.67
N ALA A 108 6.34 6.49 12.88
CA ALA A 108 6.81 5.12 13.02
C ALA A 108 6.11 4.39 14.18
N LEU A 109 5.95 5.03 15.34
CA LEU A 109 5.26 4.44 16.48
C LEU A 109 3.77 4.16 16.19
N LEU A 110 3.08 5.09 15.52
CA LEU A 110 1.69 4.91 15.12
C LEU A 110 1.52 3.79 14.09
N HIS A 111 2.44 3.70 13.12
CA HIS A 111 2.46 2.60 12.16
C HIS A 111 2.81 1.26 12.80
N LEU A 112 3.71 1.23 13.78
CA LEU A 112 4.03 0.02 14.55
C LEU A 112 2.81 -0.44 15.36
N ALA A 113 2.10 0.48 16.02
CA ALA A 113 0.87 0.15 16.72
C ALA A 113 -0.20 -0.42 15.76
N ALA A 114 -0.36 0.18 14.58
CA ALA A 114 -1.25 -0.34 13.55
C ALA A 114 -0.79 -1.71 13.01
N ALA A 115 0.51 -1.94 12.87
CA ALA A 115 1.07 -3.24 12.49
C ALA A 115 0.77 -4.32 13.54
N CYS A 116 0.84 -3.99 14.83
CA CYS A 116 0.43 -4.92 15.89
C CYS A 116 -1.06 -5.27 15.81
N VAL A 117 -1.94 -4.29 15.57
CA VAL A 117 -3.38 -4.54 15.38
C VAL A 117 -3.63 -5.38 14.12
N PHE A 118 -2.98 -5.04 13.02
CA PHE A 118 -3.01 -5.80 11.77
C PHE A 118 -2.63 -7.26 12.03
N SER A 119 -1.53 -7.50 12.74
CA SER A 119 -1.03 -8.84 13.04
C SER A 119 -2.01 -9.67 13.88
N VAL A 120 -2.58 -9.08 14.94
CA VAL A 120 -3.58 -9.78 15.76
C VAL A 120 -4.78 -10.20 14.91
N LEU A 121 -5.30 -9.29 14.07
CA LEU A 121 -6.42 -9.59 13.16
C LEU A 121 -6.04 -10.63 12.11
N HIS A 122 -4.83 -10.53 11.56
CA HIS A 122 -4.31 -11.42 10.54
C HIS A 122 -4.17 -12.85 11.08
N ILE A 123 -3.47 -13.03 12.22
CA ILE A 123 -3.30 -14.32 12.88
C ILE A 123 -4.65 -14.91 13.29
N ALA A 124 -5.52 -14.13 13.94
CA ALA A 124 -6.83 -14.62 14.37
C ALA A 124 -7.69 -15.07 13.18
N GLY A 125 -7.69 -14.29 12.08
CA GLY A 125 -8.40 -14.65 10.86
C GLY A 125 -7.82 -15.89 10.18
N MET A 126 -6.49 -16.00 10.08
CA MET A 126 -5.83 -17.19 9.54
C MET A 126 -6.17 -18.43 10.37
N VAL A 127 -6.09 -18.35 11.69
CA VAL A 127 -6.42 -19.47 12.58
C VAL A 127 -7.89 -19.88 12.41
N ALA A 128 -8.81 -18.92 12.28
CA ALA A 128 -10.22 -19.21 12.04
C ALA A 128 -10.44 -19.92 10.69
N LEU A 129 -9.87 -19.40 9.60
CA LEU A 129 -9.97 -19.99 8.26
C LEU A 129 -9.38 -21.40 8.22
N ARG A 130 -8.23 -21.61 8.87
CA ARG A 130 -7.58 -22.92 8.95
C ARG A 130 -8.40 -23.91 9.77
N LYS A 131 -8.96 -23.49 10.92
CA LYS A 131 -9.89 -24.33 11.70
C LYS A 131 -11.10 -24.76 10.87
N LEU A 132 -11.67 -23.85 10.08
CA LEU A 132 -12.79 -24.19 9.18
C LEU A 132 -12.36 -25.18 8.09
N GLY A 133 -11.22 -24.97 7.45
CA GLY A 133 -10.70 -25.86 6.41
C GLY A 133 -10.40 -27.27 6.93
N TYR A 134 -9.76 -27.38 8.10
CA TYR A 134 -9.49 -28.67 8.74
C TYR A 134 -10.79 -29.36 9.19
N ALA A 135 -11.73 -28.61 9.79
CA ALA A 135 -13.02 -29.15 10.20
C ALA A 135 -13.83 -29.70 9.01
N ALA A 136 -13.80 -29.01 7.87
CA ALA A 136 -14.43 -29.48 6.63
C ALA A 136 -13.79 -30.77 6.09
N ALA A 137 -12.52 -31.02 6.40
CA ALA A 137 -11.80 -32.24 6.09
C ALA A 137 -11.93 -33.32 7.19
N GLY A 138 -12.76 -33.11 8.22
CA GLY A 138 -12.93 -34.05 9.33
C GLY A 138 -11.74 -34.12 10.29
N SER A 139 -10.93 -33.06 10.36
CA SER A 139 -9.70 -32.98 11.17
C SER A 139 -9.67 -31.70 12.02
N THR A 140 -8.65 -31.56 12.88
CA THR A 140 -8.53 -30.41 13.80
C THR A 140 -7.24 -29.65 13.56
N TYR A 141 -7.33 -28.33 13.40
CA TYR A 141 -6.17 -27.43 13.37
C TYR A 141 -5.86 -26.89 14.77
N VAL A 142 -4.60 -27.02 15.20
CA VAL A 142 -4.07 -26.46 16.44
C VAL A 142 -3.00 -25.42 16.10
N PHE A 143 -3.23 -24.17 16.49
CA PHE A 143 -2.22 -23.12 16.41
C PHE A 143 -1.36 -23.17 17.67
N ALA A 144 -0.37 -24.06 17.71
CA ALA A 144 0.61 -24.14 18.80
C ALA A 144 1.88 -24.82 18.28
N TYR A 145 3.03 -24.47 18.86
CA TYR A 145 4.29 -25.19 18.65
C TYR A 145 4.75 -25.74 19.99
N ASP A 146 4.88 -27.06 20.12
CA ASP A 146 5.18 -27.76 21.38
C ASP A 146 4.30 -27.34 22.57
N GLY A 147 3.02 -27.06 22.30
CA GLY A 147 2.06 -26.61 23.31
C GLY A 147 2.15 -25.14 23.68
N ASP A 148 3.11 -24.39 23.14
CA ASP A 148 3.23 -22.94 23.32
C ASP A 148 2.54 -22.17 22.19
N LEU A 149 1.86 -21.09 22.58
CA LEU A 149 1.19 -20.14 21.69
C LEU A 149 2.03 -18.88 21.45
N VAL A 150 2.97 -18.57 22.35
CA VAL A 150 3.76 -17.34 22.32
C VAL A 150 4.78 -17.39 21.18
N LEU A 151 5.54 -18.48 21.08
CA LEU A 151 6.53 -18.63 20.01
C LEU A 151 5.93 -18.50 18.61
N PRO A 152 4.87 -19.25 18.21
CA PRO A 152 4.27 -19.09 16.89
C PRO A 152 3.63 -17.71 16.71
N PHE A 153 3.05 -17.11 17.76
CA PHE A 153 2.51 -15.75 17.69
C PHE A 153 3.61 -14.71 17.39
N VAL A 154 4.74 -14.75 18.09
CA VAL A 154 5.85 -13.80 17.88
C VAL A 154 6.48 -14.00 16.49
N TYR A 155 6.58 -15.25 16.04
CA TYR A 155 7.06 -15.58 14.70
C TYR A 155 6.15 -14.98 13.61
N GLU A 156 4.84 -15.17 13.72
CA GLU A 156 3.87 -14.59 12.78
C GLU A 156 3.84 -13.06 12.88
N TRP A 157 3.88 -12.49 14.10
CA TRP A 157 3.88 -11.05 14.30
C TRP A 157 5.05 -10.34 13.60
N ARG A 158 6.25 -10.92 13.67
CA ARG A 158 7.42 -10.36 12.97
C ARG A 158 7.23 -10.34 11.45
N LYS A 159 6.64 -11.40 10.89
CA LYS A 159 6.31 -11.45 9.45
C LYS A 159 5.23 -10.41 9.11
N ASP A 160 4.19 -10.31 9.93
CA ASP A 160 3.10 -9.37 9.73
C ASP A 160 3.53 -7.90 9.78
N VAL A 161 4.51 -7.55 10.62
CA VAL A 161 5.09 -6.20 10.63
C VAL A 161 5.69 -5.84 9.28
N LEU A 162 6.42 -6.78 8.65
CA LEU A 162 6.99 -6.58 7.32
C LEU A 162 5.91 -6.52 6.25
N THR A 163 4.90 -7.38 6.32
CA THR A 163 3.75 -7.35 5.40
C THR A 163 2.99 -6.02 5.47
N TYR A 164 2.70 -5.55 6.68
CA TYR A 164 2.07 -4.25 6.90
C TYR A 164 2.92 -3.11 6.36
N ALA A 165 4.22 -3.09 6.67
CA ALA A 165 5.14 -2.06 6.20
C ALA A 165 5.22 -2.03 4.67
N SER A 166 5.23 -3.20 4.03
CA SER A 166 5.24 -3.35 2.57
C SER A 166 3.95 -2.80 1.95
N ASN A 167 2.79 -3.16 2.51
CA ASN A 167 1.50 -2.63 2.07
C ASN A 167 1.42 -1.12 2.25
N ALA A 168 1.79 -0.60 3.42
CA ALA A 168 1.80 0.84 3.70
C ALA A 168 2.74 1.59 2.73
N THR A 169 3.92 1.04 2.47
CA THR A 169 4.86 1.61 1.49
C THR A 169 4.26 1.63 0.09
N TRP A 170 3.60 0.56 -0.33
CA TRP A 170 2.92 0.50 -1.63
C TRP A 170 1.80 1.53 -1.75
N PHE A 171 0.91 1.64 -0.76
CA PHE A 171 -0.12 2.68 -0.74
C PHE A 171 0.46 4.08 -0.79
N TRP A 172 1.60 4.31 -0.12
CA TRP A 172 2.29 5.58 -0.20
C TRP A 172 2.87 5.84 -1.60
N VAL A 173 3.62 4.90 -2.18
CA VAL A 173 4.15 5.06 -3.54
C VAL A 173 3.04 5.27 -4.57
N PHE A 174 1.96 4.50 -4.47
CA PHE A 174 0.81 4.61 -5.36
C PHE A 174 0.12 5.98 -5.22
N GLY A 175 -0.14 6.44 -3.99
CA GLY A 175 -0.69 7.77 -3.74
C GLY A 175 0.21 8.89 -4.24
N PHE A 176 1.54 8.73 -4.13
CA PHE A 176 2.51 9.68 -4.64
C PHE A 176 2.40 9.83 -6.15
N TRP A 177 2.38 8.70 -6.84
CA TRP A 177 2.30 8.63 -8.28
C TRP A 177 0.98 9.22 -8.81
N GLN A 178 -0.14 8.94 -8.15
CA GLN A 178 -1.42 9.57 -8.47
C GLN A 178 -1.38 11.10 -8.30
N ALA A 179 -0.79 11.58 -7.21
CA ALA A 179 -0.63 13.02 -6.95
C ALA A 179 0.21 13.71 -8.02
N GLN A 180 1.31 13.07 -8.45
CA GLN A 180 2.17 13.59 -9.51
C GLN A 180 1.45 13.66 -10.86
N LYS A 181 0.73 12.60 -11.23
CA LYS A 181 -0.07 12.59 -12.46
C LYS A 181 -1.14 13.69 -12.48
N ALA A 182 -1.83 13.87 -11.36
CA ALA A 182 -2.83 14.94 -11.22
C ALA A 182 -2.18 16.33 -11.36
N ALA A 183 -1.00 16.55 -10.76
CA ALA A 183 -0.26 17.81 -10.90
C ALA A 183 0.20 18.07 -12.34
N GLN A 184 0.66 17.04 -13.06
CA GLN A 184 1.06 17.16 -14.47
C GLN A 184 -0.13 17.51 -15.37
N ALA A 185 -1.30 16.92 -15.13
CA ALA A 185 -2.51 17.22 -15.89
C ALA A 185 -2.98 18.68 -15.76
N LEU A 186 -2.67 19.35 -14.64
CA LEU A 186 -3.01 20.77 -14.43
C LEU A 186 -2.07 21.74 -15.18
N VAL A 187 -0.87 21.29 -15.57
CA VAL A 187 0.14 22.11 -16.26
C VAL A 187 0.26 21.77 -17.74
N ALA A 188 -0.34 20.65 -18.17
CA ALA A 188 -0.38 20.26 -19.58
C ALA A 188 -1.10 21.33 -20.42
N PRO A 189 -0.51 21.78 -21.55
CA PRO A 189 -1.18 22.68 -22.47
C PRO A 189 -2.52 22.08 -22.90
N SER A 190 -3.57 22.90 -22.90
CA SER A 190 -4.87 22.46 -23.37
C SER A 190 -4.81 22.32 -24.89
N ASP A 191 -5.01 21.12 -25.45
CA ASP A 191 -5.20 20.90 -26.90
C ASP A 191 -6.54 21.46 -27.43
N THR A 192 -7.22 22.29 -26.64
CA THR A 192 -8.33 23.08 -27.15
C THR A 192 -7.72 24.12 -28.08
N PRO A 193 -7.99 24.10 -29.41
CA PRO A 193 -7.56 25.19 -30.27
C PRO A 193 -8.04 26.47 -29.62
N ALA A 194 -7.11 27.37 -29.30
CA ALA A 194 -7.43 28.64 -28.67
C ALA A 194 -8.59 29.24 -29.45
N GLN A 195 -9.79 29.26 -28.88
CA GLN A 195 -10.82 30.16 -29.37
C GLN A 195 -10.13 31.51 -29.33
N ASP A 196 -9.98 32.11 -30.50
CA ASP A 196 -9.23 33.32 -30.74
C ASP A 196 -9.75 34.40 -29.78
N GLN A 197 -9.18 34.47 -28.58
CA GLN A 197 -9.42 35.50 -27.58
C GLN A 197 -8.65 36.76 -27.98
N ARG A 198 -8.60 37.04 -29.29
CA ARG A 198 -8.20 38.34 -29.79
C ARG A 198 -9.26 39.31 -29.29
N ILE A 199 -8.89 40.08 -28.28
CA ILE A 199 -9.68 41.21 -27.79
C ILE A 199 -9.86 42.15 -28.99
N GLU A 200 -11.06 42.16 -29.56
CA GLU A 200 -11.43 43.10 -30.61
C GLU A 200 -11.61 44.49 -29.96
N ILE A 201 -10.55 45.29 -29.99
CA ILE A 201 -10.62 46.70 -29.58
C ILE A 201 -11.33 47.45 -30.70
N ARG A 202 -12.63 47.70 -30.51
CA ARG A 202 -13.42 48.52 -31.42
C ARG A 202 -13.21 49.99 -31.05
N ASP A 203 -12.24 50.65 -31.68
CA ASP A 203 -12.04 52.09 -31.52
C ASP A 203 -13.25 52.83 -32.12
N GLY A 204 -14.12 53.33 -31.25
CA GLY A 204 -15.36 54.04 -31.58
C GLY A 204 -15.13 55.48 -32.06
N GLY A 205 -14.26 55.68 -33.05
CA GLY A 205 -14.04 56.99 -33.65
C GLY A 205 -15.20 57.43 -34.55
N ARG A 206 -16.16 58.21 -34.00
CA ARG A 206 -17.08 59.01 -34.83
C ARG A 206 -16.28 60.14 -35.47
N VAL A 207 -16.11 60.08 -36.79
CA VAL A 207 -15.75 61.25 -37.60
C VAL A 207 -17.06 61.77 -38.20
N THR A 208 -17.38 63.01 -37.85
CA THR A 208 -18.52 63.80 -38.34
C THR A 208 -18.43 64.09 -39.82
#